data_AF-A0A9D1JF89-F1
#
_entry.id   AF-A0A9D1JF89-F1
#
_cell.length_a   1.000
_cell.length_b   1.000
_cell.length_c   1.000
_cell.angle_alpha   90.00
_cell.angle_beta   90.00
_cell.angle_gamma   90.00
#
_symmetry.space_group_name_H-M   'P 1'
#
loop_
_entity.id
_entity.type
_entity.pdbx_description
1 polymer ?
#
loop_
_entity_poly.entity_id
_entity_poly.type
_entity_poly.pdbx_seq_one_letter_code
_entity_poly.pdbx_strand_id
1 'polypeptide(L)'
;MANNTSSNKAAVPEAKSALNRFKYEVASELGVPLTDGYNGNLTSRQNGSVGGYMVKKMIEAQERQMSSGMNSQMTSGMNSQM
;
A
#
# COMPACT_ATOMS: atom_id res chain seq x y z
N MET A 1 19.13 -31.34 5.86
CA MET A 1 18.90 -29.94 6.28
C MET A 1 17.79 -29.35 5.43
N ALA A 2 16.77 -28.71 6.02
CA ALA A 2 15.70 -28.06 5.27
C ALA A 2 16.16 -26.65 4.84
N ASN A 3 16.27 -26.43 3.53
CA ASN A 3 16.60 -25.12 2.96
C ASN A 3 15.39 -24.20 3.12
N ASN A 4 15.42 -23.34 4.14
CA ASN A 4 14.44 -22.28 4.31
C ASN A 4 14.76 -21.16 3.29
N THR A 5 14.39 -21.40 2.04
CA THR A 5 14.39 -20.35 1.02
C THR A 5 13.18 -19.47 1.31
N SER A 6 13.38 -18.42 2.10
CA SER A 6 12.40 -17.35 2.30
C SER A 6 12.14 -16.68 0.94
N SER A 7 11.20 -17.25 0.19
CA SER A 7 10.73 -16.70 -1.06
C SER A 7 9.90 -15.48 -0.71
N ASN A 8 10.49 -14.29 -0.89
CA ASN A 8 9.83 -12.99 -0.74
C ASN A 8 8.82 -12.76 -1.88
N LYS A 9 7.88 -13.69 -2.04
CA LYS A 9 6.85 -13.68 -3.07
C LYS A 9 5.81 -12.66 -2.65
N ALA A 10 5.51 -11.73 -3.56
CA ALA A 10 4.41 -10.80 -3.35
C ALA A 10 3.12 -11.61 -3.10
N ALA A 11 2.39 -11.26 -2.05
CA ALA A 11 1.14 -11.92 -1.70
C ALA A 11 0.09 -11.81 -2.82
N VAL A 12 0.13 -10.69 -3.57
CA VAL A 12 -0.71 -10.43 -4.74
C VAL A 12 0.20 -10.06 -5.92
N PRO A 13 0.56 -11.02 -6.78
CA PRO A 13 1.45 -10.78 -7.92
C PRO A 13 0.94 -9.70 -8.89
N GLU A 14 -0.37 -9.63 -9.09
CA GLU A 14 -1.04 -8.72 -10.03
C GLU A 14 -0.87 -7.25 -9.59
N ALA A 15 -0.77 -7.00 -8.29
CA ALA A 15 -0.57 -5.67 -7.73
C ALA A 15 0.87 -5.16 -7.85
N LYS A 16 1.84 -6.01 -8.24
CA LYS A 16 3.27 -5.67 -8.25
C LYS A 16 3.58 -4.44 -9.09
N SER A 17 2.97 -4.30 -10.27
CA SER A 17 3.21 -3.13 -11.13
C SER A 17 2.64 -1.85 -10.52
N ALA A 18 1.44 -1.91 -9.94
CA ALA A 18 0.82 -0.76 -9.30
C ALA A 18 1.62 -0.33 -8.06
N LEU A 19 2.03 -1.30 -7.24
CA LEU A 19 2.84 -1.06 -6.06
C LEU A 19 4.21 -0.45 -6.40
N ASN A 20 4.83 -0.87 -7.51
CA ASN A 20 6.11 -0.31 -7.95
C ASN A 20 5.98 1.15 -8.40
N ARG A 21 4.90 1.49 -9.13
CA ARG A 21 4.61 2.89 -9.50
C ARG A 21 4.38 3.74 -8.25
N PHE A 22 3.53 3.25 -7.34
CA PHE A 22 3.23 3.92 -6.10
C PHE A 22 4.47 4.17 -5.22
N LYS A 23 5.40 3.21 -5.18
CA LYS A 23 6.70 3.38 -4.50
C LYS A 23 7.48 4.59 -5.02
N TYR A 24 7.55 4.77 -6.34
CA TYR A 24 8.28 5.90 -6.95
C TYR A 24 7.54 7.22 -6.77
N GLU A 25 6.21 7.21 -6.79
CA GLU A 25 5.39 8.40 -6.49
C GLU A 25 5.66 8.87 -5.05
N VAL A 26 5.57 7.96 -4.07
CA VAL A 26 5.86 8.29 -2.66
C VAL A 26 7.30 8.75 -2.47
N ALA A 27 8.27 8.11 -3.12
CA ALA A 27 9.66 8.55 -3.06
C ALA A 27 9.84 9.99 -3.60
N SER A 28 9.16 10.30 -4.70
CA SER A 28 9.19 11.63 -5.31
C SER A 28 8.56 12.68 -4.39
N GLU A 29 7.42 12.37 -3.76
CA GLU A 29 6.78 13.25 -2.77
C GLU A 29 7.68 13.54 -1.56
N LEU A 30 8.46 12.54 -1.11
CA LEU A 30 9.37 12.66 0.02
C LEU A 30 10.73 13.28 -0.35
N GLY A 31 10.97 13.59 -1.62
CA GLY A 31 12.26 14.08 -2.11
C GLY A 31 13.40 13.05 -1.95
N VAL A 32 13.08 11.77 -1.87
CA VAL A 32 14.08 10.70 -1.77
C VAL A 32 14.47 10.29 -3.20
N PRO A 33 15.77 10.35 -3.57
CA PRO A 33 16.23 10.05 -4.92
C PRO A 33 16.30 8.52 -5.15
N LEU A 34 15.14 7.87 -5.07
CA LEU A 34 14.99 6.44 -5.30
C LEU A 34 15.04 6.13 -6.80
N THR A 35 15.81 5.12 -7.18
CA THR A 35 15.97 4.68 -8.58
C THR A 35 15.48 3.24 -8.77
N ASP A 36 15.33 2.80 -10.02
CA ASP A 36 15.05 1.38 -10.33
C ASP A 36 16.29 0.48 -10.19
N GLY A 37 17.46 1.09 -10.00
CA GLY A 37 18.73 0.40 -9.82
C GLY A 37 19.12 0.21 -8.35
N TYR A 38 20.42 0.30 -8.09
CA TYR A 38 20.97 0.18 -6.75
C TYR A 38 20.64 1.41 -5.89
N ASN A 39 20.02 1.17 -4.73
CA ASN A 39 19.66 2.21 -3.75
C ASN A 39 20.39 2.04 -2.41
N GLY A 40 21.45 1.22 -2.36
CA GLY A 40 22.21 0.98 -1.13
C GLY A 40 23.13 2.15 -0.73
N ASN A 41 23.28 3.13 -1.61
CA ASN A 41 23.90 4.43 -1.30
C ASN A 41 22.95 5.35 -0.50
N LEU A 42 21.64 5.08 -0.49
CA LEU A 42 20.70 5.83 0.33
C LEU A 42 20.80 5.36 1.78
N THR A 43 20.60 6.28 2.71
CA THR A 43 20.55 5.91 4.13
C THR A 43 19.40 4.94 4.40
N SER A 44 19.57 4.04 5.37
CA SER A 44 18.51 3.13 5.80
C SER A 44 17.22 3.87 6.17
N ARG A 45 17.35 5.09 6.71
CA ARG A 45 16.22 5.96 7.03
C ARG A 45 15.47 6.42 5.79
N GLN A 46 16.16 6.79 4.71
CA GLN A 46 15.52 7.18 3.45
C GLN A 46 14.78 6.00 2.82
N ASN A 47 15.44 4.85 2.64
CA ASN A 47 14.81 3.64 2.11
C ASN A 47 13.60 3.21 2.96
N GLY A 48 13.76 3.19 4.29
CA GLY A 48 12.69 2.86 5.22
C GLY A 48 11.52 3.84 5.19
N SER A 49 11.80 5.14 5.04
CA SER A 49 10.75 6.18 4.99
C SER A 49 9.81 5.99 3.81
N VAL A 50 10.31 5.65 2.62
CA VAL A 50 9.45 5.39 1.45
C VAL A 50 8.47 4.27 1.74
N GLY A 51 8.96 3.12 2.23
CA GLY A 51 8.10 1.98 2.57
C GLY A 51 7.09 2.29 3.68
N GLY A 52 7.50 3.02 4.71
CA GLY A 52 6.61 3.43 5.80
C GLY A 52 5.48 4.35 5.34
N TYR A 53 5.79 5.34 4.49
CA TYR A 53 4.79 6.26 3.94
C TYR A 53 3.85 5.58 2.94
N MET A 54 4.33 4.61 2.16
CA MET A 54 3.47 3.78 1.32
C MET A 54 2.41 3.06 2.16
N VAL A 55 2.82 2.39 3.25
CA VAL A 55 1.88 1.68 4.14
C VAL A 55 0.90 2.67 4.78
N LYS A 56 1.39 3.81 5.27
CA LYS A 56 0.54 4.85 5.86
C LYS A 56 -0.57 5.30 4.91
N LYS A 57 -0.22 5.68 3.67
CA LYS A 57 -1.20 6.11 2.65
C LYS A 57 -2.18 4.99 2.27
N MET A 58 -1.73 3.74 2.20
CA MET A 58 -2.62 2.61 1.92
C MET A 58 -3.65 2.41 3.04
N ILE A 59 -3.23 2.51 4.30
CA ILE A 59 -4.14 2.43 5.45
C ILE A 59 -5.13 3.58 5.44
N GLU A 60 -4.66 4.82 5.26
CA GLU A 60 -5.53 6.00 5.16
C GLU A 60 -6.57 5.86 4.04
N ALA A 61 -6.18 5.32 2.89
CA ALA A 61 -7.09 5.06 1.78
C ALA A 61 -8.14 4.00 2.14
N GLN A 62 -7.74 2.92 2.82
CA GLN A 62 -8.67 1.89 3.28
C GLN A 62 -9.61 2.40 4.36
N GLU A 63 -9.13 3.16 5.34
CA GLU A 63 -9.97 3.79 6.36
C GLU A 63 -11.01 4.72 5.75
N ARG A 64 -10.63 5.52 4.74
CA ARG A 64 -11.57 6.37 3.99
C ARG A 64 -12.59 5.54 3.22
N GLN A 65 -12.19 4.46 2.56
CA GLN A 65 -13.10 3.57 1.85
C GLN A 65 -14.09 2.92 2.81
N MET A 66 -13.63 2.41 3.94
CA MET A 66 -14.48 1.80 4.98
C MET A 66 -15.42 2.82 5.62
N SER A 67 -14.93 4.03 5.93
CA SER A 67 -15.75 5.12 6.45
C SER A 67 -16.81 5.56 5.45
N SER A 68 -16.48 5.63 4.15
CA SER A 68 -17.44 5.97 3.10
C SER A 68 -18.42 4.84 2.76
N GLY A 69 -18.02 3.58 3.00
CA GLY A 69 -18.82 2.37 2.76
C GLY A 69 -19.84 2.06 3.86
N MET A 70 -19.76 2.71 5.02
CA MET A 70 -20.70 2.53 6.14
C MET A 70 -21.86 3.55 6.10
N ASN A 71 -22.44 3.86 4.94
CA ASN A 71 -23.64 4.71 4.89
C ASN A 71 -24.64 4.43 3.75
N SER A 72 -24.51 3.33 2.97
CA SER A 72 -25.37 3.13 1.78
C SER A 72 -26.17 1.82 1.72
N GLN A 73 -26.17 0.97 2.75
CA GLN A 73 -26.84 -0.35 2.67
C GLN A 73 -27.74 -0.74 3.86
N MET A 74 -28.15 0.20 4.72
CA MET A 74 -29.05 -0.09 5.86
C MET A 74 -30.44 0.58 5.82
N THR A 75 -30.78 1.33 4.75
CA THR A 75 -32.09 2.03 4.67
C THR A 75 -33.11 1.40 3.71
N SER A 76 -32.72 0.48 2.81
CA SER A 76 -33.67 -0.11 1.85
C SER A 76 -34.48 -1.31 2.36
N GLY A 77 -34.29 -1.72 3.63
CA GLY A 77 -34.91 -2.93 4.18
C GLY A 77 -36.17 -2.71 5.04
N MET A 78 -36.59 -1.46 5.31
CA MET A 78 -37.60 -1.18 6.34
C MET A 78 -38.95 -0.63 5.84
N ASN A 79 -39.16 -0.43 4.53
CA ASN A 79 -40.39 0.21 4.02
C ASN A 79 -41.27 -0.67 3.12
N SER A 80 -41.22 -2.00 3.26
CA SER A 80 -42.07 -2.93 2.49
C SER A 80 -43.17 -3.62 3.31
N GLN A 81 -43.43 -3.19 4.54
CA GLN A 81 -44.52 -3.72 5.37
C GLN A 81 -45.23 -2.57 6.09
N MET A 82 -46.06 -1.85 5.34
CA MET A 82 -47.25 -1.12 5.82
C MET A 82 -48.18 -0.90 4.63
#